data_AF-A0A852DRD6-F1
#
_entry.id   AF-A0A852DRD6-F1
#
_cell.length_a   1.000
_cell.length_b   1.000
_cell.length_c   1.000
_cell.angle_alpha   90.00
_cell.angle_beta   90.00
_cell.angle_gamma   90.00
#
_symmetry.space_group_name_H-M   'P 1'
#
loop_
_entity.id
_entity.type
_entity.pdbx_description
1 polymer ?
#
loop_
_entity_poly.entity_id
_entity_poly.type
_entity_poly.pdbx_seq_one_letter_code
_entity_poly.pdbx_strand_id
1 'polypeptide(L)'
;PDAILRNGLNNRYRVLEVSVIQRNGSDPEKHLAITASPSLEDTELCILRNGWESVPVVPGDIVHLEGECSSGTWVINAQSGYLVLYPDLLLSGTTISSSIRCMRRAVLSERFR
;
A
#
# COMPACT_ATOMS: atom_id res chain seq x y z
N PRO A 1 -3.57 -17.26 5.96
CA PRO A 1 -2.26 -17.34 6.66
C PRO A 1 -1.98 -15.99 7.32
N ASP A 2 -1.74 -15.98 8.63
CA ASP A 2 -1.48 -14.73 9.35
C ASP A 2 -0.10 -14.20 8.94
N ALA A 3 -0.09 -13.06 8.24
CA ALA A 3 1.14 -12.39 7.88
C ALA A 3 1.86 -11.93 9.16
N ILE A 4 3.15 -12.23 9.28
CA ILE A 4 3.94 -11.83 10.45
C ILE A 4 4.24 -10.33 10.34
N LEU A 5 3.48 -9.53 11.07
CA LEU A 5 3.69 -8.09 11.18
C LEU A 5 5.08 -7.81 11.76
N ARG A 6 5.79 -6.85 11.16
CA ARG A 6 7.14 -6.46 11.56
C ARG A 6 7.51 -5.11 10.99
N ASN A 7 8.44 -4.41 11.64
CA ASN A 7 9.04 -3.18 11.15
C ASN A 7 10.39 -3.45 10.44
N GLY A 8 11.09 -2.38 10.03
CA GLY A 8 12.41 -2.46 9.40
C GLY A 8 12.38 -2.75 7.90
N LEU A 9 13.49 -3.31 7.38
CA LEU A 9 13.71 -3.47 5.93
C LEU A 9 12.67 -4.39 5.25
N ASN A 10 12.17 -5.41 5.96
CA ASN A 10 11.13 -6.32 5.45
C ASN A 10 9.79 -6.05 6.13
N ASN A 11 9.44 -4.77 6.33
CA ASN A 11 8.26 -4.42 7.10
C ASN A 11 6.97 -5.01 6.49
N ARG A 12 6.04 -5.33 7.38
CA ARG A 12 4.68 -5.80 7.10
C ARG A 12 3.75 -5.05 8.03
N TYR A 13 3.06 -4.09 7.46
CA TYR A 13 2.08 -3.28 8.15
C TYR A 13 0.68 -3.78 7.82
N ARG A 14 -0.17 -3.91 8.85
CA ARG A 14 -1.60 -4.08 8.66
C ARG A 14 -2.27 -2.71 8.62
N VAL A 15 -3.15 -2.51 7.65
CA VAL A 15 -4.00 -1.33 7.55
C VAL A 15 -5.16 -1.48 8.54
N LEU A 16 -5.31 -0.50 9.44
CA LEU A 16 -6.37 -0.46 10.44
C LEU A 16 -7.54 0.40 9.96
N GLU A 17 -7.23 1.59 9.43
CA GLU A 17 -8.23 2.54 8.97
C GLU A 17 -7.77 3.22 7.68
N VAL A 18 -8.74 3.64 6.87
CA VAL A 18 -8.52 4.35 5.62
C VAL A 18 -9.43 5.57 5.60
N SER A 19 -8.85 6.75 5.42
CA SER A 19 -9.60 7.99 5.23
C SER A 19 -9.10 8.74 4.01
N VAL A 20 -10.01 9.40 3.29
CA VAL A 20 -9.67 10.27 2.17
C VAL A 20 -9.90 11.70 2.61
N ILE A 21 -8.84 12.50 2.58
CA ILE A 21 -8.86 13.89 2.99
C ILE A 21 -8.74 14.74 1.74
N GLN A 22 -9.74 15.59 1.50
CA GLN A 22 -9.68 16.59 0.46
C GLN A 22 -9.95 17.95 1.09
N ARG A 23 -8.92 18.81 1.11
CA ARG A 23 -9.06 20.18 1.58
C ARG A 23 -9.48 21.06 0.40
N ASN A 24 -10.26 22.10 0.65
CA ASN A 24 -10.73 22.99 -0.41
C ASN A 24 -9.56 23.49 -1.28
N GLY A 25 -9.57 23.13 -2.56
CA GLY A 25 -8.56 23.52 -3.55
C GLY A 25 -7.25 22.74 -3.52
N SER A 26 -7.11 21.69 -2.70
CA SER A 26 -5.95 20.79 -2.72
C SER A 26 -6.25 19.48 -3.45
N ASP A 27 -5.19 18.84 -3.93
CA ASP A 27 -5.27 17.44 -4.37
C ASP A 27 -5.73 16.54 -3.20
N PRO A 28 -6.50 15.47 -3.49
CA PRO A 28 -6.92 14.52 -2.47
C PRO A 28 -5.73 13.73 -1.93
N GLU A 29 -5.77 13.44 -0.64
CA GLU A 29 -4.82 12.57 0.05
C GLU A 29 -5.56 11.36 0.62
N LYS A 30 -4.92 10.20 0.63
CA LYS A 30 -5.42 9.01 1.33
C LYS A 30 -4.52 8.73 2.54
N HIS A 31 -5.13 8.73 3.72
CA HIS A 31 -4.48 8.54 5.00
C HIS A 31 -4.80 7.15 5.52
N LEU A 32 -3.77 6.38 5.83
CA LEU A 32 -3.84 5.02 6.34
C LEU A 32 -3.30 5.00 7.77
N ALA A 33 -4.12 4.58 8.73
CA ALA A 33 -3.61 4.16 10.03
C ALA A 33 -3.08 2.74 9.89
N ILE A 34 -1.82 2.50 10.25
CA ILE A 34 -1.13 1.24 10.04
C ILE A 34 -0.43 0.77 11.31
N THR A 35 -0.24 -0.54 11.45
CA THR A 35 0.53 -1.10 12.57
C THR A 35 1.39 -2.27 12.13
N ALA A 36 2.60 -2.33 12.67
CA ALA A 36 3.51 -3.48 12.56
C ALA A 36 3.48 -4.34 13.84
N SER A 37 2.71 -3.94 14.86
CA SER A 37 2.60 -4.66 16.12
C SER A 37 1.42 -5.64 16.10
N PRO A 38 1.60 -6.90 16.56
CA PRO A 38 0.49 -7.82 16.78
C PRO A 38 -0.54 -7.34 17.80
N SER A 39 -0.16 -6.47 18.76
CA SER A 39 -1.09 -5.91 19.76
C SER A 39 -2.02 -4.84 19.17
N LEU A 40 -1.70 -4.33 17.97
CA LEU A 40 -2.39 -3.23 17.31
C LEU A 40 -2.33 -1.88 18.07
N GLU A 41 -1.50 -1.77 19.10
CA GLU A 41 -1.39 -0.55 19.93
C GLU A 41 -0.44 0.49 19.34
N ASP A 42 0.62 0.05 18.65
CA ASP A 42 1.58 0.94 18.00
C ASP A 42 1.11 1.30 16.59
N THR A 43 0.46 2.45 16.47
CA THR A 43 -0.07 2.97 15.20
C THR A 43 0.86 4.00 14.59
N GLU A 44 1.16 3.82 13.30
CA GLU A 44 1.83 4.79 12.44
C GLU A 44 0.85 5.33 11.40
N LEU A 45 1.17 6.49 10.81
CA LEU A 45 0.38 7.12 9.75
C LEU A 45 1.08 6.95 8.41
N CYS A 46 0.37 6.54 7.37
CA CYS A 46 0.85 6.56 6.00
C CYS A 46 -0.03 7.46 5.14
N ILE A 47 0.57 8.42 4.46
CA ILE A 47 -0.11 9.42 3.63
C ILE A 47 0.25 9.19 2.17
N LEU A 48 -0.76 8.92 1.35
CA LEU A 48 -0.65 8.72 -0.08
C LEU A 48 -1.16 9.95 -0.83
N ARG A 49 -0.36 10.46 -1.77
CA ARG A 49 -0.66 11.68 -2.55
C ARG A 49 -0.25 11.53 -4.02
N ASN A 50 -0.66 12.47 -4.86
CA ASN A 50 -0.20 12.60 -6.25
C ASN A 50 -0.39 11.33 -7.10
N GLY A 51 -1.59 10.75 -7.07
CA GLY A 51 -1.98 9.53 -7.76
C GLY A 51 -1.93 8.29 -6.86
N TRP A 52 -1.11 8.27 -5.81
CA TRP A 52 -1.08 7.14 -4.87
C TRP A 52 -2.37 7.02 -4.04
N GLU A 53 -3.13 8.10 -3.90
CA GLU A 53 -4.45 8.06 -3.26
C GLU A 53 -5.45 7.17 -4.00
N SER A 54 -5.22 6.81 -5.27
CA SER A 54 -6.11 5.90 -6.01
C SER A 54 -5.87 4.42 -5.70
N VAL A 55 -4.82 4.07 -4.96
CA VAL A 55 -4.50 2.66 -4.63
C VAL A 55 -5.67 2.02 -3.86
N PRO A 56 -6.17 0.84 -4.27
CA PRO A 56 -7.37 0.24 -3.68
C PRO A 56 -7.09 -0.51 -2.36
N VAL A 57 -6.41 0.15 -1.42
CA VAL A 57 -6.18 -0.34 -0.05
C VAL A 57 -7.46 -0.25 0.78
N VAL A 58 -7.73 -1.28 1.57
CA VAL A 58 -8.83 -1.36 2.54
C VAL A 58 -8.34 -1.78 3.93
N PRO A 59 -9.11 -1.51 5.00
CA PRO A 59 -8.81 -2.05 6.33
C PRO A 59 -8.64 -3.57 6.32
N GLY A 60 -7.61 -4.06 7.00
CA GLY A 60 -7.23 -5.47 7.07
C GLY A 60 -6.14 -5.88 6.07
N ASP A 61 -5.89 -5.08 5.03
CA ASP A 61 -4.83 -5.34 4.06
C ASP A 61 -3.44 -5.33 4.70
N ILE A 62 -2.54 -6.12 4.10
CA ILE A 62 -1.12 -6.12 4.45
C ILE A 62 -0.36 -5.35 3.38
N VAL A 63 0.40 -4.35 3.82
CA VAL A 63 1.22 -3.50 2.98
C VAL A 63 2.67 -3.53 3.42
N HIS A 64 3.56 -3.26 2.47
CA HIS A 64 4.96 -2.96 2.71
C HIS A 64 5.24 -1.55 2.23
N LEU A 65 6.01 -0.81 3.03
CA LEU A 65 6.37 0.57 2.75
C LEU A 65 7.87 0.66 2.52
N GLU A 66 8.23 1.32 1.42
CA GLU A 66 9.60 1.72 1.11
C GLU A 66 9.70 3.24 1.17
N GLY A 67 10.80 3.74 1.73
CA GLY A 67 11.05 5.17 1.92
C GLY A 67 11.40 5.52 3.36
N GLU A 68 11.34 6.80 3.66
CA GLU A 68 11.71 7.33 4.98
C GLU A 68 10.47 7.53 5.85
N CYS A 69 10.50 6.99 7.07
CA CYS A 69 9.51 7.26 8.10
C CYS A 69 10.02 8.38 9.01
N SER A 70 9.32 9.51 9.03
CA SER A 70 9.65 10.62 9.91
C SER A 70 8.63 10.68 11.04
N SER A 71 9.09 10.46 12.27
CA SER A 71 8.24 10.54 13.48
C SER A 71 6.96 9.70 13.41
N GLY A 72 7.03 8.48 12.87
CA GLY A 72 5.87 7.59 12.73
C GLY A 72 4.92 7.97 11.59
N THR A 73 5.34 8.87 10.69
CA THR A 73 4.60 9.23 9.49
C THR A 73 5.39 8.86 8.23
N TRP A 74 4.75 8.07 7.38
CA TRP A 74 5.20 7.73 6.04
C TRP A 74 4.50 8.65 5.04
N VAL A 75 5.26 9.23 4.11
CA VAL A 75 4.69 10.04 3.01
C VAL A 75 5.12 9.43 1.70
N ILE A 76 4.14 8.99 0.91
CA ILE A 76 4.33 8.40 -0.40
C ILE A 76 3.67 9.31 -1.43
N ASN A 77 4.48 9.74 -2.39
CA ASN A 77 4.08 10.70 -3.41
C ASN A 77 4.75 10.37 -4.74
N ALA A 78 4.57 11.23 -5.74
CA ALA A 78 5.11 11.01 -7.08
C ALA A 78 6.65 11.03 -7.15
N GLN A 79 7.34 11.51 -6.11
CA GLN A 79 8.80 11.70 -6.07
C GLN A 79 9.51 10.77 -5.07
N SER A 80 8.80 10.27 -4.05
CA SER A 80 9.42 9.54 -2.94
C SER A 80 8.52 8.44 -2.39
N GLY A 81 9.17 7.33 -2.04
CA GLY A 81 8.57 6.16 -1.40
C GLY A 81 7.72 5.30 -2.32
N TYR A 82 7.39 4.10 -1.85
CA TYR A 82 6.50 3.17 -2.54
C TYR A 82 5.61 2.45 -1.52
N LEU A 83 4.36 2.20 -1.91
CA LEU A 83 3.47 1.28 -1.21
C LEU A 83 3.32 0.01 -2.04
N VAL A 84 3.66 -1.13 -1.46
CA VAL A 84 3.44 -2.45 -2.05
C VAL A 84 2.24 -3.08 -1.34
N LEU A 85 1.13 -3.22 -2.07
CA LEU A 85 -0.07 -3.91 -1.59
C LEU A 85 0.12 -5.42 -1.76
N TYR A 86 -0.13 -6.19 -0.71
CA TYR A 86 0.09 -7.64 -0.63
C TYR A 86 1.53 -8.04 -1.01
N PRO A 87 2.53 -7.63 -0.22
CA PRO A 87 3.94 -7.82 -0.54
C PRO A 87 4.39 -9.29 -0.63
N ASP A 88 3.59 -10.23 -0.12
CA ASP A 88 3.86 -11.67 -0.21
C ASP A 88 3.23 -12.32 -1.46
N LEU A 89 2.43 -11.55 -2.24
CA LEU A 89 1.93 -11.96 -3.55
C LEU A 89 2.95 -11.60 -4.63
N LEU A 90 3.71 -12.59 -5.07
CA LEU A 90 4.68 -12.41 -6.15
C LEU A 90 4.00 -12.50 -7.51
N LEU A 91 4.05 -11.41 -8.26
CA LEU A 91 3.60 -11.34 -9.65
C LEU A 91 4.80 -11.31 -10.60
N SER A 92 4.73 -12.06 -11.69
CA SER A 92 5.78 -12.03 -12.71
C SER A 92 5.77 -10.70 -13.45
N GLY A 93 6.95 -10.19 -13.83
CA GLY A 93 7.06 -8.93 -14.59
C GLY A 93 6.33 -8.97 -15.93
N THR A 94 6.20 -10.15 -16.54
CA THR A 94 5.40 -10.34 -17.77
C THR A 94 3.90 -10.15 -17.52
N THR A 95 3.37 -10.62 -16.40
CA THR A 95 1.97 -10.38 -15.99
C THR A 95 1.71 -8.89 -15.85
N ILE A 96 2.60 -8.17 -15.17
CA ILE A 96 2.50 -6.71 -15.00
C ILE A 96 2.53 -6.01 -16.36
N SER A 97 3.52 -6.34 -17.21
CA SER A 97 3.64 -5.77 -18.56
C SER A 97 2.39 -5.98 -19.41
N SER A 98 1.78 -7.18 -19.34
CA SER A 98 0.57 -7.49 -20.10
C SER A 98 -0.67 -6.68 -19.64
N SER A 99 -0.66 -6.20 -18.38
CA SER A 99 -1.76 -5.49 -17.74
C SER A 99 -1.87 -4.02 -18.17
N ILE A 100 -0.76 -3.42 -18.66
CA ILE A 100 -0.69 -2.02 -19.12
C ILE A 100 -1.79 -1.69 -20.13
N ARG A 101 -2.09 -2.60 -21.07
CA ARG A 101 -3.17 -2.42 -22.06
C ARG A 101 -4.54 -2.85 -21.56
N CYS A 102 -4.60 -3.88 -20.70
CA CYS A 102 -5.85 -4.42 -20.18
C CYS A 102 -5.60 -5.28 -18.94
N MET A 103 -5.97 -4.76 -17.76
CA MET A 103 -5.85 -5.47 -16.49
C MET A 103 -6.62 -6.80 -16.50
N ARG A 104 -7.85 -6.81 -17.04
CA ARG A 104 -8.69 -8.01 -17.10
C ARG A 104 -8.02 -9.14 -17.89
N ARG A 105 -7.35 -8.81 -19.01
CA ARG A 105 -6.63 -9.82 -19.81
C ARG A 105 -5.49 -10.44 -19.03
N ALA A 106 -4.67 -9.63 -18.33
CA ALA A 106 -3.56 -10.14 -17.52
C ALA A 106 -4.05 -11.11 -16.44
N VAL A 107 -5.14 -10.76 -15.73
CA VAL A 107 -5.74 -11.62 -14.70
C VAL A 107 -6.26 -12.94 -15.29
N LEU A 108 -6.94 -12.89 -16.44
CA LEU A 108 -7.48 -14.10 -17.08
C LEU A 108 -6.37 -15.01 -17.60
N SER A 109 -5.32 -14.44 -18.21
CA SER A 109 -4.18 -15.21 -18.71
C SER A 109 -3.42 -15.94 -17.60
N GLU A 110 -3.27 -15.33 -16.43
CA GLU A 110 -2.62 -15.98 -15.28
C GLU A 110 -3.50 -17.07 -14.66
N ARG A 111 -4.82 -16.83 -14.53
CA ARG A 111 -5.75 -17.77 -13.90
C ARG A 111 -6.04 -19.02 -14.72
N PHE A 112 -6.01 -18.93 -16.04
CA PHE A 112 -6.41 -20.00 -16.96
C PHE A 112 -5.25 -20.45 -17.86
N ARG A 113 -4.04 -20.45 -17.31
CA ARG A 113 -2.83 -20.87 -18.03
C ARG A 113 -2.85 -22.33 -18.43
#